data_AF-A0A6P0DVY9-F1
#
_entry.id   AF-A0A6P0DVY9-F1
#
_cell.length_a   1.000
_cell.length_b   1.000
_cell.length_c   1.000
_cell.angle_alpha   90.00
_cell.angle_beta   90.00
_cell.angle_gamma   90.00
#
_symmetry.space_group_name_H-M   'P 1'
#
loop_
_entity.id
_entity.type
_entity.pdbx_description
1 polymer ?
#
loop_
_entity_poly.entity_id
_entity_poly.type
_entity_poly.pdbx_seq_one_letter_code
_entity_poly.pdbx_strand_id
1 'polypeptide(L)'
;AYYHAYVGHGTEASITLSKMIIDRAPTGMSRVYFGLSGSDANETNIKLIWYYNNILGRPEKKKIISRWRGYHGSGVMTGSLTGLALFHNAFDLPRAPVLHTEAPYYFRRPDRSMSEEQFSQYCADKLE
;
A
#
# COMPACT_ATOMS: atom_id res chain seq x y z
N ALA A 1 -24.68 -17.08 -15.36
CA ALA A 1 -24.50 -17.84 -14.10
C ALA A 1 -23.67 -17.00 -13.14
N TYR A 2 -24.13 -16.82 -11.90
CA TYR A 2 -23.30 -16.23 -10.84
C TYR A 2 -22.49 -17.36 -10.22
N TYR A 3 -21.18 -17.32 -10.36
CA TYR A 3 -20.27 -18.36 -9.87
C TYR A 3 -18.97 -17.72 -9.38
N HIS A 4 -18.29 -18.36 -8.43
CA HIS A 4 -17.09 -17.82 -7.81
C HIS A 4 -15.84 -18.00 -8.70
N ALA A 5 -14.76 -17.28 -8.40
CA ALA A 5 -13.46 -17.42 -9.08
C ALA A 5 -12.44 -18.29 -8.31
N TYR A 6 -12.91 -19.16 -7.41
CA TYR A 6 -12.03 -20.03 -6.62
C TYR A 6 -11.57 -21.24 -7.44
N VAL A 7 -10.40 -21.79 -7.10
CA VAL A 7 -9.85 -23.05 -7.65
C VAL A 7 -9.84 -23.07 -9.19
N GLY A 8 -9.32 -22.00 -9.80
CA GLY A 8 -9.14 -21.91 -11.25
C GLY A 8 -10.40 -21.59 -12.07
N HIS A 9 -11.55 -21.40 -11.43
CA HIS A 9 -12.73 -20.89 -12.10
C HIS A 9 -12.56 -19.41 -12.47
N GLY A 10 -13.14 -19.01 -13.59
CA GLY A 10 -13.11 -17.62 -14.05
C GLY A 10 -14.23 -17.34 -15.04
N THR A 11 -14.44 -16.07 -15.33
CA THR A 11 -15.36 -15.62 -16.38
C THR A 11 -14.58 -14.96 -17.50
N GLU A 12 -15.13 -14.97 -18.72
CA GLU A 12 -14.55 -14.24 -19.86
C GLU A 12 -14.28 -12.77 -19.48
N ALA A 13 -15.21 -12.11 -18.79
CA ALA A 13 -15.05 -10.75 -18.32
C ALA A 13 -13.81 -10.56 -17.43
N SER A 14 -13.60 -11.44 -16.43
CA SER A 14 -12.44 -11.34 -15.53
C SER A 14 -11.10 -11.63 -16.22
N ILE A 15 -11.09 -12.56 -17.17
CA ILE A 15 -9.90 -12.93 -17.95
C ILE A 15 -9.53 -11.78 -18.89
N THR A 16 -10.51 -11.27 -19.64
CA THR A 16 -10.35 -10.13 -20.55
C THR A 16 -9.87 -8.90 -19.81
N LEU A 17 -10.49 -8.56 -18.67
CA LEU A 17 -10.08 -7.42 -17.86
C LEU A 17 -8.65 -7.59 -17.31
N SER A 18 -8.30 -8.78 -16.84
CA SER A 18 -6.92 -9.06 -16.36
C SER A 18 -5.90 -8.81 -17.46
N LYS A 19 -6.16 -9.28 -18.68
CA LYS A 19 -5.29 -9.02 -19.83
C LYS A 19 -5.20 -7.53 -20.15
N MET A 20 -6.34 -6.83 -20.22
CA MET A 20 -6.37 -5.40 -20.52
C MET A 20 -5.58 -4.56 -19.51
N ILE A 21 -5.62 -4.94 -18.23
CA ILE A 21 -4.83 -4.30 -17.16
C ILE A 21 -3.35 -4.57 -17.38
N ILE A 22 -2.94 -5.83 -17.56
CA ILE A 22 -1.52 -6.19 -17.72
C ILE A 22 -0.92 -5.54 -18.97
N ASP A 23 -1.65 -5.49 -20.09
CA ASP A 23 -1.19 -4.84 -21.32
C ASP A 23 -0.91 -3.33 -21.16
N ARG A 24 -1.50 -2.69 -20.13
CA ARG A 24 -1.34 -1.25 -19.82
C ARG A 24 -0.48 -0.99 -18.59
N ALA A 25 -0.15 -2.03 -17.84
CA ALA A 25 0.63 -1.92 -16.62
C ALA A 25 2.10 -1.65 -16.95
N PRO A 26 2.87 -1.02 -16.03
CA PRO A 26 4.31 -0.87 -16.18
C PRO A 26 5.01 -2.23 -16.39
N THR A 27 6.15 -2.20 -17.07
CA THR A 27 6.99 -3.38 -17.30
C THR A 27 7.29 -4.13 -16.00
N GLY A 28 7.14 -5.46 -16.02
CA GLY A 28 7.39 -6.34 -14.87
C GLY A 28 6.13 -6.77 -14.11
N MET A 29 4.97 -6.17 -14.37
CA MET A 29 3.69 -6.63 -13.82
C MET A 29 3.22 -7.91 -14.52
N SER A 30 2.66 -8.86 -13.77
CA SER A 30 2.40 -10.22 -14.28
C SER A 30 0.99 -10.78 -14.03
N ARG A 31 0.33 -10.40 -12.93
CA ARG A 31 -0.95 -10.97 -12.49
C ARG A 31 -1.83 -9.91 -11.82
N VAL A 32 -3.14 -10.12 -11.87
CA VAL A 32 -4.16 -9.29 -11.22
C VAL A 32 -4.95 -10.16 -10.26
N TYR A 33 -5.20 -9.65 -9.05
CA TYR A 33 -6.12 -10.23 -8.08
C TYR A 33 -7.23 -9.20 -7.82
N PHE A 34 -8.49 -9.62 -7.91
CA PHE A 34 -9.63 -8.71 -7.79
C PHE A 34 -10.18 -8.65 -6.37
N GLY A 35 -10.47 -7.43 -5.93
CA GLY A 35 -11.28 -7.12 -4.77
C GLY A 35 -12.45 -6.20 -5.17
N LEU A 36 -12.99 -5.46 -4.21
CA LEU A 36 -14.14 -4.58 -4.41
C LEU A 36 -13.86 -3.12 -4.01
N SER A 37 -12.71 -2.84 -3.41
CA SER A 37 -12.35 -1.53 -2.89
C SER A 37 -10.84 -1.31 -2.85
N GLY A 38 -10.40 -0.06 -2.72
CA GLY A 38 -8.98 0.22 -2.46
C GLY A 38 -8.50 -0.34 -1.11
N SER A 39 -9.38 -0.40 -0.11
CA SER A 39 -9.04 -0.95 1.22
C SER A 39 -8.77 -2.46 1.15
N ASP A 40 -9.62 -3.25 0.50
CA ASP A 40 -9.37 -4.70 0.41
C ASP A 40 -8.18 -5.05 -0.52
N ALA A 41 -7.90 -4.22 -1.51
CA ALA A 41 -6.72 -4.34 -2.35
C ALA A 41 -5.44 -4.13 -1.52
N ASN A 42 -5.40 -3.09 -0.68
CA ASN A 42 -4.25 -2.87 0.20
C ASN A 42 -4.15 -3.92 1.32
N GLU A 43 -5.27 -4.41 1.86
CA GLU A 43 -5.26 -5.54 2.79
C GLU A 43 -4.64 -6.79 2.14
N THR A 44 -4.97 -7.04 0.86
CA THR A 44 -4.37 -8.11 0.06
C THR A 44 -2.87 -7.89 -0.12
N ASN A 45 -2.43 -6.67 -0.41
CA ASN A 45 -0.99 -6.36 -0.55
C ASN A 45 -0.21 -6.64 0.75
N ILE A 46 -0.77 -6.30 1.91
CA ILE A 46 -0.16 -6.59 3.22
C ILE A 46 -0.01 -8.11 3.40
N LYS A 47 -1.05 -8.88 3.10
CA LYS A 47 -1.00 -10.35 3.18
C LYS A 47 0.06 -10.93 2.24
N LEU A 48 0.14 -10.43 1.00
CA LEU A 48 1.09 -10.91 0.01
C LEU A 48 2.54 -10.62 0.42
N ILE A 49 2.85 -9.42 0.91
CA ILE A 49 4.23 -9.09 1.30
C ILE A 49 4.68 -9.86 2.56
N TRP A 50 3.78 -10.12 3.50
CA TRP A 50 4.07 -10.96 4.66
C TRP A 50 4.27 -12.43 4.26
N TYR A 51 3.39 -12.96 3.41
CA TYR A 51 3.52 -14.30 2.85
C TYR A 51 4.85 -14.45 2.10
N TYR A 52 5.17 -13.50 1.23
CA TYR A 52 6.41 -13.45 0.46
C TYR A 52 7.66 -13.51 1.37
N ASN A 53 7.68 -12.75 2.46
CA ASN A 53 8.80 -12.80 3.40
C ASN A 53 8.86 -14.11 4.19
N ASN A 54 7.72 -14.68 4.56
CA ASN A 54 7.67 -15.98 5.24
C ASN A 54 8.23 -17.11 4.36
N ILE A 55 7.82 -17.19 3.10
CA ILE A 55 8.30 -18.25 2.19
C ILE A 55 9.79 -18.10 1.84
N LEU A 56 10.36 -16.91 2.05
CA LEU A 56 11.80 -16.66 1.92
C LEU A 56 12.56 -16.85 3.24
N GLY A 57 11.92 -17.34 4.30
CA GLY A 57 12.57 -17.57 5.60
C GLY A 57 12.91 -16.28 6.36
N ARG A 58 12.20 -15.17 6.10
CA ARG A 58 12.40 -13.86 6.74
C ARG A 58 11.21 -13.50 7.64
N PRO A 59 10.91 -14.26 8.71
CA PRO A 59 9.70 -14.10 9.51
C PRO A 59 9.60 -12.74 10.22
N GLU A 60 10.73 -12.10 10.51
CA GLU A 60 10.79 -10.80 11.19
C GLU A 60 10.64 -9.60 10.22
N LYS A 61 10.79 -9.81 8.90
CA LYS A 61 10.71 -8.74 7.91
C LYS A 61 9.26 -8.42 7.55
N LYS A 62 8.54 -7.78 8.49
CA LYS A 62 7.08 -7.52 8.41
C LYS A 62 6.65 -6.06 8.53
N LYS A 63 7.56 -5.18 8.95
CA LYS A 63 7.27 -3.73 9.06
C LYS A 63 6.85 -3.17 7.71
N ILE A 64 5.87 -2.26 7.73
CA ILE A 64 5.40 -1.55 6.54
C ILE A 64 5.55 -0.06 6.81
N ILE A 65 6.31 0.62 5.96
CA ILE A 65 6.52 2.06 6.06
C ILE A 65 5.52 2.74 5.12
N SER A 66 4.63 3.52 5.69
CA SER A 66 3.75 4.47 5.01
C SER A 66 4.28 5.88 5.18
N ARG A 67 3.51 6.89 4.79
CA ARG A 67 3.88 8.32 4.91
C ARG A 67 2.79 9.09 5.63
N TRP A 68 3.18 10.09 6.41
CA TRP A 68 2.23 11.07 6.91
C TRP A 68 1.45 11.70 5.74
N ARG A 69 0.16 11.96 5.95
CA ARG A 69 -0.81 12.44 4.95
C ARG A 69 -1.12 11.48 3.80
N GLY A 70 -0.56 10.27 3.77
CA GLY A 70 -0.97 9.22 2.84
C GLY A 70 -2.41 8.73 3.14
N TYR A 71 -3.12 8.24 2.12
CA TYR A 71 -4.43 7.60 2.30
C TYR A 71 -4.42 6.24 1.62
N HIS A 72 -4.66 5.18 2.40
CA HIS A 72 -4.53 3.79 1.94
C HIS A 72 -5.76 2.93 2.28
N GLY A 73 -6.83 3.56 2.76
CA GLY A 73 -8.08 2.91 3.13
C GLY A 73 -8.53 3.25 4.54
N SER A 74 -9.61 2.60 4.96
CA SER A 74 -10.32 2.89 6.22
C SER A 74 -10.63 1.62 7.05
N GLY A 75 -9.94 0.50 6.78
CA GLY A 75 -9.98 -0.69 7.64
C GLY A 75 -8.99 -0.57 8.81
N VAL A 76 -8.75 -1.65 9.55
CA VAL A 76 -7.78 -1.63 10.67
C VAL A 76 -6.34 -1.48 10.16
N MET A 77 -5.88 -2.40 9.30
CA MET A 77 -4.51 -2.33 8.79
C MET A 77 -4.36 -1.23 7.73
N THR A 78 -5.33 -1.08 6.83
CA THR A 78 -5.31 0.00 5.83
C THR A 78 -5.52 1.40 6.42
N GLY A 79 -6.31 1.52 7.49
CA GLY A 79 -6.39 2.73 8.30
C GLY A 79 -5.09 3.01 9.04
N SER A 80 -4.41 1.97 9.53
CA SER A 80 -3.06 2.13 10.11
C SER A 80 -2.04 2.60 9.07
N LEU A 81 -2.15 2.16 7.81
CA LEU A 81 -1.32 2.67 6.70
C LEU A 81 -1.67 4.12 6.36
N THR A 82 -2.93 4.54 6.49
CA THR A 82 -3.33 5.93 6.29
C THR A 82 -2.56 6.83 7.27
N GLY A 83 -2.09 7.99 6.81
CA GLY A 83 -1.28 8.94 7.60
C GLY A 83 -2.09 10.16 8.05
N LEU A 84 -3.39 9.97 8.32
CA LEU A 84 -4.35 11.04 8.63
C LEU A 84 -5.05 10.73 9.96
N ALA A 85 -4.92 11.62 10.94
CA ALA A 85 -5.42 11.40 12.31
C ALA A 85 -6.93 11.08 12.39
N LEU A 86 -7.74 11.58 11.44
CA LEU A 86 -9.18 11.27 11.37
C LEU A 86 -9.46 9.77 11.28
N PHE A 87 -8.58 9.01 10.64
CA PHE A 87 -8.72 7.56 10.49
C PHE A 87 -8.10 6.78 11.67
N HIS A 88 -7.50 7.48 12.64
CA HIS A 88 -6.81 6.89 13.78
C HIS A 88 -7.50 7.16 15.11
N ASN A 89 -7.93 8.41 15.31
CA ASN A 89 -8.51 8.88 16.55
C ASN A 89 -9.74 8.03 16.91
N ALA A 90 -9.80 7.56 18.15
CA ALA A 90 -10.83 6.66 18.69
C ALA A 90 -10.88 5.24 18.09
N PHE A 91 -9.88 4.82 17.30
CA PHE A 91 -9.80 3.47 16.72
C PHE A 91 -8.56 2.66 17.14
N ASP A 92 -7.74 3.20 18.05
CA ASP A 92 -6.47 2.61 18.50
C ASP A 92 -5.49 2.29 17.34
N LEU A 93 -5.47 3.17 16.33
CA LEU A 93 -4.57 3.07 15.18
C LEU A 93 -3.47 4.15 15.25
N PRO A 94 -2.30 3.92 14.62
CA PRO A 94 -1.93 2.74 13.83
C PRO A 94 -1.62 1.50 14.69
N ARG A 95 -1.96 0.32 14.16
CA ARG A 95 -1.50 -0.97 14.70
C ARG A 95 -0.10 -1.29 14.20
N ALA A 96 0.70 -1.91 15.06
CA ALA A 96 1.97 -2.50 14.67
C ALA A 96 1.76 -3.58 13.57
N PRO A 97 2.72 -3.78 12.64
CA PRO A 97 4.04 -3.16 12.56
C PRO A 97 4.10 -1.99 11.56
N VAL A 98 3.05 -1.17 11.45
CA VAL A 98 3.03 -0.01 10.55
C VAL A 98 3.80 1.17 11.14
N LEU A 99 4.59 1.83 10.30
CA LEU A 99 5.34 3.05 10.59
C LEU A 99 5.00 4.14 9.57
N HIS A 100 5.25 5.41 9.89
CA HIS A 100 5.07 6.53 8.97
C HIS A 100 6.35 7.36 8.88
N THR A 101 6.89 7.50 7.66
CA THR A 101 7.96 8.48 7.35
C THR A 101 7.34 9.83 6.93
N GLU A 102 8.20 10.78 6.59
CA GLU A 102 7.83 12.15 6.22
C GLU A 102 6.84 12.23 5.07
N ALA A 103 5.98 13.25 5.13
CA ALA A 103 5.13 13.61 4.00
C ALA A 103 5.97 14.41 3.00
N PRO A 104 6.11 13.97 1.73
CA PRO A 104 6.86 14.71 0.71
C PRO A 104 6.03 15.90 0.18
N TYR A 105 5.71 16.84 1.07
CA TYR A 105 4.92 18.03 0.76
C TYR A 105 5.80 19.28 0.82
N TYR A 106 6.46 19.57 -0.30
CA TYR A 106 7.47 20.64 -0.40
C TYR A 106 7.01 21.98 0.16
N PHE A 107 5.76 22.39 -0.09
CA PHE A 107 5.23 23.66 0.42
C PHE A 107 5.18 23.75 1.96
N ARG A 108 5.05 22.60 2.64
CA ARG A 108 5.02 22.48 4.12
C ARG A 108 6.30 21.85 4.69
N ARG A 109 7.40 21.89 3.94
CA ARG A 109 8.72 21.48 4.44
C ARG A 109 9.09 22.23 5.73
N PRO A 110 9.87 21.60 6.62
CA PRO A 110 10.22 22.20 7.92
C PRO A 110 11.04 23.48 7.78
N ASP A 111 11.93 23.56 6.78
CA ASP A 111 12.73 24.74 6.48
C ASP A 111 12.40 25.27 5.09
N ARG A 112 11.82 26.48 5.03
CA ARG A 112 11.40 27.11 3.77
C ARG A 112 12.58 27.57 2.90
N SER A 113 13.81 27.59 3.42
CA SER A 113 15.00 27.90 2.63
C SER A 113 15.45 26.71 1.76
N MET A 114 15.06 25.48 2.11
CA MET A 114 15.41 24.29 1.32
C MET A 114 14.87 24.39 -0.11
N SER A 115 15.72 24.04 -1.08
CA SER A 115 15.32 23.74 -2.45
C SER A 115 14.51 22.43 -2.52
N GLU A 116 13.87 22.16 -3.66
CA GLU A 116 13.14 20.91 -3.89
C GLU A 116 14.04 19.68 -3.77
N GLU A 117 15.28 19.78 -4.26
CA GLU A 117 16.28 18.72 -4.18
C GLU A 117 16.74 18.48 -2.74
N GLN A 118 17.04 19.54 -1.99
CA GLN A 118 17.40 19.45 -0.57
C GLN A 118 16.26 18.85 0.26
N PHE A 119 15.01 19.22 -0.02
CA PHE A 119 13.86 18.64 0.66
C PHE A 119 13.64 17.17 0.28
N SER A 120 13.92 16.79 -0.97
CA SER A 120 13.85 15.40 -1.41
C SER A 120 14.91 14.54 -0.71
N GLN A 121 16.14 15.05 -0.58
CA GLN A 121 17.20 14.40 0.21
C GLN A 121 16.81 14.27 1.68
N TYR A 122 16.26 15.35 2.28
CA TYR A 122 15.73 15.29 3.65
C TYR A 122 14.69 14.18 3.84
N CYS A 123 13.78 13.99 2.88
CA CYS A 123 12.79 12.91 2.95
C CYS A 123 13.44 11.52 2.83
N ALA A 124 14.50 11.38 2.02
CA ALA A 124 15.25 10.15 1.89
C ALA A 124 16.00 9.81 3.19
N ASP A 125 16.67 10.78 3.81
CA ASP A 125 17.40 10.61 5.08
C ASP A 125 16.46 10.24 6.24
N LYS A 126 15.18 10.62 6.16
CA LYS A 126 14.14 10.25 7.14
C LYS A 126 13.54 8.87 6.91
N LEU A 127 13.82 8.25 5.77
CA LEU A 127 13.42 6.90 5.45
C LEU A 127 14.51 5.87 5.82
N GLU A 128 15.78 6.25 5.68
CA GLU A 128 16.95 5.42 6.03
C GLU A 128 17.09 5.18 7.54
#